data_AF-A0A317EF31-F1
#
_entry.id   AF-A0A317EF31-F1
#
_cell.length_a   1.000
_cell.length_b   1.000
_cell.length_c   1.000
_cell.angle_alpha   90.00
_cell.angle_beta   90.00
_cell.angle_gamma   90.00
#
_symmetry.space_group_name_H-M   'P 1'
#
loop_
_entity.id
_entity.type
_entity.pdbx_description
1 polymer ?
#
loop_
_entity_poly.entity_id
_entity_poly.type
_entity_poly.pdbx_seq_one_letter_code
_entity_poly.pdbx_strand_id
1 'polypeptide(L)'
;MAEAAIRENDRVQKGAQAGEQRQFVTMTVAGQQFGLPILDVHDIVVPEKVTRVPLAPAEVAGLINLRGKIVTAIDMREVLRVPPLTGDRKRVGVTVSHRGETFTLLVDAVGEVVELASACFEANPPTLDSRWRHLADGVFRLEQGLMVVLKVDRIMAIGA
;
A
#
# COMPACT_ATOMS: atom_id res chain seq x y z
N MET A 1 1.23 34.27 20.89
CA MET A 1 1.81 34.10 19.55
C MET A 1 1.75 32.63 19.11
N ALA A 2 0.55 32.06 19.00
CA ALA A 2 0.38 30.63 18.67
C ALA A 2 -0.87 30.36 17.80
N GLU A 3 -1.24 31.29 16.91
CA GLU A 3 -2.46 31.17 16.10
C GLU A 3 -2.24 31.36 14.58
N ALA A 4 -0.99 31.41 14.12
CA ALA A 4 -0.67 31.77 12.72
C ALA A 4 -0.32 30.60 11.77
N ALA A 5 -0.41 29.34 12.19
CA ALA A 5 0.10 28.21 11.38
C ALA A 5 -0.97 27.30 10.76
N ILE A 6 -2.28 27.55 10.97
CA ILE A 6 -3.35 26.62 10.55
C ILE A 6 -4.05 27.03 9.23
N ARG A 7 -3.66 28.14 8.58
CA ARG A 7 -4.45 28.70 7.45
C ARG A 7 -3.89 28.49 6.04
N GLU A 8 -2.81 27.75 5.82
CA GLU A 8 -2.19 27.67 4.49
C GLU A 8 -2.48 26.37 3.71
N ASN A 9 -3.12 25.35 4.30
CA ASN A 9 -3.28 24.04 3.65
C ASN A 9 -4.54 23.90 2.77
N ASP A 10 -5.32 24.97 2.59
CA ASP A 10 -6.63 24.97 1.93
C ASP A 10 -6.62 25.40 0.45
N ARG A 11 -5.44 25.59 -0.16
CA ARG A 11 -5.32 26.25 -1.48
C ARG A 11 -5.05 25.36 -2.69
N VAL A 12 -4.82 24.06 -2.54
CA VAL A 12 -4.59 23.17 -3.70
C VAL A 12 -5.89 22.58 -4.29
N GLN A 13 -7.06 22.77 -3.65
CA GLN A 13 -8.34 22.20 -4.12
C GLN A 13 -9.26 23.14 -4.93
N LYS A 14 -8.72 24.13 -5.67
CA LYS A 14 -9.54 24.93 -6.59
C LYS A 14 -9.02 24.85 -8.02
N GLY A 15 -9.38 23.77 -8.72
CA GLY A 15 -9.07 23.66 -10.14
C GLY A 15 -9.51 22.40 -10.90
N ALA A 16 -10.14 21.41 -10.26
CA ALA A 16 -10.67 20.25 -10.99
C ALA A 16 -12.19 20.34 -11.06
N GLN A 17 -12.72 20.36 -12.29
CA GLN A 17 -14.13 20.13 -12.57
C GLN A 17 -14.60 18.82 -11.92
N ALA A 18 -15.91 18.65 -11.74
CA ALA A 18 -16.55 17.44 -11.20
C ALA A 18 -16.24 16.20 -12.06
N GLY A 19 -15.01 15.69 -11.93
CA GLY A 19 -14.52 14.45 -12.50
C GLY A 19 -14.52 13.38 -11.43
N GLU A 20 -14.54 12.13 -11.87
CA GLU A 20 -14.48 10.97 -11.00
C GLU A 20 -13.21 11.02 -10.13
N GLN A 21 -13.39 11.05 -8.81
CA GLN A 21 -12.30 11.02 -7.84
C GLN A 21 -12.03 9.58 -7.43
N ARG A 22 -10.77 9.25 -7.17
CA ARG A 22 -10.35 7.93 -6.67
C ARG A 22 -9.69 8.10 -5.32
N GLN A 23 -10.08 7.25 -4.37
CA GLN A 23 -9.56 7.27 -3.02
C GLN A 23 -8.60 6.11 -2.80
N PHE A 24 -7.46 6.40 -2.18
CA PHE A 24 -6.41 5.43 -1.94
C PHE A 24 -5.93 5.48 -0.49
N VAL A 25 -5.72 4.31 0.10
CA VAL A 25 -4.91 4.18 1.31
C VAL A 25 -3.45 4.21 0.90
N THR A 26 -2.69 5.18 1.42
CA THR A 26 -1.26 5.27 1.14
C THR A 26 -0.45 4.39 2.07
N MET A 27 0.62 3.80 1.55
CA MET A 27 1.55 2.99 2.32
C MET A 27 2.98 3.23 1.85
N THR A 28 3.93 3.03 2.75
CA THR A 28 5.35 3.20 2.46
C THR A 28 6.07 1.88 2.60
N VAL A 29 6.90 1.55 1.62
CA VAL A 29 7.82 0.41 1.65
C VAL A 29 9.19 0.85 1.14
N ALA A 30 10.22 0.67 1.96
CA ALA A 30 11.59 1.11 1.68
C ALA A 30 11.70 2.60 1.26
N GLY A 31 10.86 3.46 1.84
CA GLY A 31 10.82 4.89 1.54
C GLY A 31 10.03 5.28 0.28
N GLN A 32 9.56 4.30 -0.51
CA GLN A 32 8.70 4.54 -1.67
C GLN A 32 7.23 4.49 -1.27
N GLN A 33 6.44 5.44 -1.77
CA GLN A 33 4.99 5.52 -1.54
C GLN A 33 4.21 4.70 -2.58
N PHE A 34 3.26 3.92 -2.08
CA PHE A 34 2.32 3.11 -2.84
C PHE A 34 0.90 3.43 -2.42
N GLY A 35 -0.06 3.16 -3.30
CA GLY A 35 -1.48 3.31 -3.04
C GLY A 35 -2.23 2.01 -3.32
N LEU A 36 -3.17 1.67 -2.44
CA LEU A 36 -4.22 0.69 -2.73
C LEU A 36 -5.58 1.40 -2.79
N PRO A 37 -6.46 1.04 -3.74
CA PRO A 37 -7.83 1.53 -3.74
C PRO A 37 -8.47 1.31 -2.37
N ILE A 38 -9.14 2.32 -1.83
CA ILE A 38 -9.72 2.24 -0.48
C ILE A 38 -10.70 1.07 -0.33
N LEU A 39 -11.39 0.71 -1.43
CA LEU A 39 -12.35 -0.39 -1.48
C LEU A 39 -11.71 -1.77 -1.33
N ASP A 40 -10.41 -1.89 -1.62
CA ASP A 40 -9.67 -3.14 -1.45
C ASP A 40 -9.14 -3.33 -0.02
N VAL A 41 -9.16 -2.27 0.79
CA VAL A 41 -8.62 -2.27 2.16
C VAL A 41 -9.74 -2.45 3.18
N HIS A 42 -9.59 -3.43 4.06
CA HIS A 42 -10.58 -3.77 5.08
C HIS A 42 -10.20 -3.36 6.50
N ASP A 43 -8.91 -3.46 6.85
CA ASP A 43 -8.42 -3.14 8.19
C ASP A 43 -6.94 -2.76 8.14
N ILE A 44 -6.50 -1.94 9.08
CA ILE A 44 -5.09 -1.58 9.28
C ILE A 44 -4.71 -2.02 10.68
N VAL A 45 -3.77 -2.95 10.77
CA VAL A 45 -3.42 -3.62 12.02
C VAL A 45 -1.92 -3.63 12.25
N VAL A 46 -1.49 -3.65 13.51
CA VAL A 46 -0.09 -3.90 13.85
C VAL A 46 -0.02 -5.27 14.49
N PRO A 47 0.42 -6.32 13.76
CA PRO A 47 0.43 -7.67 14.30
C PRO A 47 1.44 -7.78 15.45
N GLU A 48 1.01 -8.34 16.58
CA GLU A 48 1.91 -8.58 17.72
C GLU A 48 2.96 -9.64 17.41
N LYS A 49 2.57 -10.66 16.64
CA LYS A 49 3.42 -11.78 16.25
C LYS A 49 3.04 -12.30 14.88
N VAL A 50 4.05 -12.61 14.08
CA VAL A 50 3.91 -13.35 12.82
C VAL A 50 4.51 -14.74 13.02
N THR A 51 3.69 -15.77 12.87
CA THR A 51 4.12 -17.17 12.99
C THR A 51 4.58 -17.67 11.63
N ARG A 52 5.87 -17.97 11.47
CA ARG A 52 6.42 -18.43 10.19
C ARG A 52 5.79 -19.76 9.78
N VAL A 53 5.49 -19.89 8.49
CA VAL A 53 5.03 -21.14 7.88
C VAL A 53 6.25 -21.88 7.32
N PRO A 54 6.52 -23.13 7.74
CA PRO A 54 7.62 -23.92 7.18
C PRO A 54 7.48 -24.10 5.67
N LEU A 55 8.59 -24.00 4.93
CA LEU A 55 8.67 -24.24 3.48
C LEU A 55 7.80 -23.31 2.61
N ALA A 56 7.24 -22.25 3.18
CA ALA A 56 6.47 -21.27 2.40
C ALA A 56 7.38 -20.45 1.47
N PRO A 57 6.83 -19.92 0.36
CA PRO A 57 7.53 -18.93 -0.47
C PRO A 57 8.02 -17.74 0.36
N ALA A 58 9.10 -17.08 -0.09
CA ALA A 58 9.74 -15.99 0.64
C ALA A 58 8.79 -14.80 0.88
N GLU A 59 7.84 -14.59 -0.03
CA GLU A 59 6.82 -13.55 0.03
C GLU A 59 5.82 -13.79 1.17
N VAL A 60 5.70 -15.02 1.68
CA VAL A 60 4.84 -15.35 2.81
C VAL A 60 5.61 -15.11 4.10
N ALA A 61 5.31 -13.98 4.76
CA ALA A 61 5.88 -13.67 6.07
C ALA A 61 5.45 -14.69 7.14
N GLY A 62 4.24 -15.22 7.01
CA GLY A 62 3.68 -16.24 7.89
C GLY A 62 2.19 -16.07 8.14
N LEU A 63 1.75 -16.43 9.34
CA LEU A 63 0.36 -16.34 9.80
C LEU A 63 0.25 -15.35 10.96
N ILE A 64 -0.82 -14.57 10.97
CA ILE A 64 -1.18 -13.66 12.07
C ILE A 64 -2.56 -14.01 12.61
N ASN A 65 -2.80 -13.64 13.87
CA ASN A 65 -4.13 -13.72 14.47
C ASN A 65 -4.82 -12.36 14.33
N LEU A 66 -5.88 -12.31 13.52
CA LEU A 66 -6.72 -11.14 13.32
C LEU A 66 -8.10 -11.43 13.95
N ARG A 67 -8.34 -10.88 15.15
CA ARG A 67 -9.60 -11.00 15.90
C ARG A 67 -10.06 -12.46 16.06
N GLY A 68 -9.12 -13.37 16.35
CA GLY A 68 -9.40 -14.80 16.53
C GLY A 68 -9.36 -15.63 15.24
N LYS A 69 -9.15 -14.99 14.08
CA LYS A 69 -9.01 -15.69 12.78
C LYS A 69 -7.55 -15.74 12.37
N ILE A 70 -7.12 -16.87 11.84
CA ILE A 70 -5.79 -17.03 11.26
C ILE A 70 -5.80 -16.45 9.85
N VAL A 71 -4.92 -15.49 9.60
CA VAL A 71 -4.80 -14.77 8.32
C VAL A 71 -3.37 -14.86 7.81
N THR A 72 -3.20 -15.07 6.50
CA THR A 72 -1.88 -15.10 5.86
C THR A 72 -1.31 -13.69 5.75
N ALA A 73 -0.10 -13.52 6.24
CA ALA A 73 0.66 -12.29 6.14
C ALA A 73 1.69 -12.37 5.00
N ILE A 74 1.64 -11.40 4.10
CA ILE A 74 2.51 -11.27 2.92
C ILE A 74 3.54 -10.16 3.18
N ASP A 75 4.82 -10.43 2.96
CA ASP A 75 5.89 -9.44 3.10
C ASP A 75 6.01 -8.58 1.84
N MET A 76 5.57 -7.32 1.90
CA MET A 76 5.64 -6.44 0.74
C MET A 76 7.07 -6.08 0.34
N ARG A 77 8.05 -6.18 1.25
CA ARG A 77 9.45 -5.95 0.88
C ARG A 77 9.98 -7.06 -0.01
N GLU A 78 9.63 -8.31 0.29
CA GLU A 78 9.96 -9.48 -0.54
C GLU A 78 9.24 -9.43 -1.88
N VAL A 79 7.95 -9.11 -1.89
CA VAL A 79 7.15 -8.91 -3.10
C VAL A 79 7.75 -7.83 -4.02
N LEU A 80 8.14 -6.69 -3.45
CA LEU A 80 8.70 -5.57 -4.19
C LEU A 80 10.21 -5.75 -4.46
N ARG A 81 10.83 -6.83 -3.96
CA ARG A 81 12.26 -7.15 -4.08
C ARG A 81 13.16 -5.99 -3.63
N VAL A 82 12.78 -5.36 -2.53
CA VAL A 82 13.56 -4.32 -1.86
C VAL A 82 14.25 -4.89 -0.62
N PRO A 83 15.32 -4.26 -0.11
CA PRO A 83 16.03 -4.76 1.06
C PRO A 83 15.08 -5.00 2.25
N PRO A 84 15.35 -5.99 3.12
CA PRO A 84 14.54 -6.24 4.31
C PRO A 84 14.61 -5.06 5.29
N LEU A 85 13.61 -4.96 6.16
CA LEU A 85 13.57 -3.90 7.18
C LEU A 85 14.69 -4.14 8.20
N THR A 86 15.51 -3.12 8.44
CA THR A 86 16.59 -3.18 9.42
C THR A 86 16.11 -2.76 10.81
N GLY A 87 16.51 -3.53 11.82
CA GLY A 87 16.18 -3.29 13.23
C GLY A 87 14.82 -3.84 13.65
N ASP A 88 14.45 -3.58 14.91
CA ASP A 88 13.22 -4.11 15.54
C ASP A 88 12.01 -3.18 15.32
N ARG A 89 11.83 -2.71 14.09
CA ARG A 89 10.70 -1.84 13.74
C ARG A 89 9.44 -2.69 13.55
N LYS A 90 8.38 -2.36 14.29
CA LYS A 90 7.06 -2.97 14.10
C LYS A 90 6.55 -2.65 12.70
N ARG A 91 6.16 -3.69 11.97
CA ARG A 91 5.52 -3.57 10.64
C ARG A 91 4.03 -3.31 10.79
N VAL A 92 3.46 -2.58 9.84
CA VAL A 92 2.01 -2.34 9.76
C VAL A 92 1.43 -3.31 8.74
N GLY A 93 0.28 -3.89 9.04
CA GLY A 93 -0.46 -4.79 8.17
C GLY A 93 -1.66 -4.10 7.55
N VAL A 94 -1.75 -4.13 6.22
CA VAL A 94 -2.94 -3.68 5.47
C VAL A 94 -3.72 -4.91 5.04
N THR A 95 -4.93 -5.06 5.58
CA THR A 95 -5.76 -6.24 5.32
C THR A 95 -6.58 -6.05 4.05
N VAL A 96 -6.54 -7.02 3.17
CA VAL A 96 -7.23 -7.04 1.87
C VAL A 96 -7.95 -8.37 1.67
N SER A 97 -8.93 -8.41 0.77
CA SER A 97 -9.56 -9.68 0.36
C SER A 97 -9.22 -10.02 -1.08
N HIS A 98 -8.98 -11.29 -1.34
CA HIS A 98 -8.83 -11.83 -2.69
C HIS A 98 -9.54 -13.18 -2.78
N ARG A 99 -10.45 -13.34 -3.75
CA ARG A 99 -11.23 -14.57 -3.97
C ARG A 99 -11.96 -15.10 -2.72
N GLY A 100 -12.41 -14.20 -1.84
CA GLY A 100 -13.13 -14.54 -0.61
C GLY A 100 -12.23 -14.90 0.58
N GLU A 101 -10.91 -14.91 0.39
CA GLU A 101 -9.93 -15.10 1.46
C GLU A 101 -9.33 -13.76 1.89
N THR A 102 -9.03 -13.64 3.18
CA THR A 102 -8.42 -12.45 3.78
C THR A 102 -6.91 -12.62 3.86
N PHE A 103 -6.18 -11.59 3.47
CA PHE A 103 -4.72 -11.51 3.54
C PHE A 103 -4.30 -10.21 4.21
N THR A 104 -3.11 -10.19 4.81
CA THR A 104 -2.52 -8.98 5.40
C THR A 104 -1.18 -8.66 4.75
N LEU A 105 -1.09 -7.52 4.08
CA LEU A 105 0.13 -7.02 3.46
C LEU A 105 0.97 -6.29 4.51
N LEU A 106 2.13 -6.84 4.86
CA LEU A 106 3.07 -6.20 5.79
C LEU A 106 3.89 -5.15 5.07
N VAL A 107 3.76 -3.91 5.52
CA VAL A 107 4.43 -2.71 5.01
C VAL A 107 5.18 -1.99 6.14
N ASP A 108 5.98 -0.98 5.79
CA ASP A 108 6.73 -0.23 6.81
C ASP A 108 5.83 0.74 7.57
N ALA A 109 4.95 1.43 6.84
CA ALA A 109 4.02 2.39 7.39
C ALA A 109 2.78 2.52 6.50
N VAL A 110 1.68 2.93 7.12
CA VAL A 110 0.46 3.36 6.44
C VAL A 110 0.33 4.86 6.65
N GLY A 111 0.07 5.59 5.58
CA GLY A 111 -0.14 7.03 5.58
C GLY A 111 -1.62 7.40 5.60
N GLU A 112 -1.91 8.61 5.13
CA GLU A 112 -3.27 9.12 5.03
C GLU A 112 -4.02 8.53 3.82
N VAL A 113 -5.35 8.72 3.84
CA VAL A 113 -6.19 8.48 2.67
C VAL A 113 -6.09 9.70 1.77
N VAL A 114 -5.74 9.48 0.51
CA VAL A 114 -5.66 10.54 -0.49
C VAL A 114 -6.80 10.40 -1.49
N GLU A 115 -7.36 11.52 -1.89
CA GLU A 115 -8.37 11.60 -2.94
C GLU A 115 -7.76 12.32 -4.15
N LEU A 116 -7.70 11.61 -5.27
CA LEU A 116 -7.00 12.04 -6.47
C LEU A 116 -7.96 12.01 -7.67
N ALA A 117 -7.94 13.08 -8.46
CA ALA A 117 -8.72 13.16 -9.67
C ALA A 117 -8.29 12.08 -10.66
N SER A 118 -9.24 11.32 -11.23
CA SER A 118 -8.93 10.27 -12.21
C SER A 118 -8.15 10.78 -13.42
N ALA A 119 -8.29 12.06 -13.78
CA ALA A 119 -7.54 12.68 -14.87
C ALA A 119 -6.02 12.76 -14.62
N CYS A 120 -5.59 12.70 -13.35
CA CYS A 120 -4.17 12.69 -12.98
C CYS A 120 -3.58 11.28 -12.95
N PHE A 121 -4.37 10.24 -13.23
CA PHE A 121 -3.89 8.87 -13.28
C PHE A 121 -3.11 8.64 -14.58
N GLU A 122 -1.85 8.27 -14.45
CA GLU A 122 -0.98 8.00 -15.59
C GLU A 122 -0.71 6.49 -15.69
N ALA A 123 -0.53 5.99 -16.92
CA ALA A 123 -0.03 4.65 -17.13
C ALA A 123 1.38 4.49 -16.53
N ASN A 124 1.77 3.26 -16.20
CA ASN A 124 3.11 2.98 -15.68
C ASN A 124 4.19 3.54 -16.62
N PRO A 125 5.11 4.40 -16.14
CA PRO A 125 6.13 4.97 -17.00
C PRO A 125 7.12 3.88 -17.44
N PRO A 126 7.75 4.03 -18.62
CA PRO A 126 8.69 3.04 -19.16
C PRO A 126 9.96 2.91 -18.29
N THR A 127 10.23 3.89 -17.43
CA THR A 127 11.33 3.90 -16.47
C THR A 127 11.01 3.18 -15.15
N LEU A 128 9.74 2.87 -14.86
CA LEU A 128 9.37 2.10 -13.66
C LEU A 128 9.92 0.67 -13.76
N ASP A 129 10.51 0.16 -12.69
CA ASP A 129 11.06 -1.21 -12.66
C ASP A 129 10.00 -2.21 -13.17
N SER A 130 10.42 -3.10 -14.07
CA SER A 130 9.52 -4.07 -14.69
C SER A 130 8.75 -4.89 -13.66
N ARG A 131 9.37 -5.29 -12.55
CA ARG A 131 8.73 -6.07 -11.49
C ARG A 131 7.58 -5.30 -10.85
N TRP A 132 7.77 -4.00 -10.61
CA TRP A 132 6.74 -3.16 -10.04
C TRP A 132 5.61 -2.89 -11.05
N ARG A 133 5.93 -2.73 -12.34
CA ARG A 133 4.90 -2.63 -13.39
C ARG A 133 3.97 -3.84 -13.45
N HIS A 134 4.48 -5.05 -13.17
CA HIS A 134 3.64 -6.25 -13.11
C HIS A 134 2.68 -6.21 -11.92
N LEU A 135 2.99 -5.49 -10.84
CA LEU A 135 2.15 -5.36 -9.65
C LEU A 135 1.24 -4.12 -9.68
N ALA A 136 1.60 -3.12 -10.48
CA ALA A 136 0.97 -1.81 -10.51
C ALA A 136 0.00 -1.61 -11.68
N ASP A 137 -1.11 -0.94 -11.43
CA ASP A 137 -2.05 -0.54 -12.49
C ASP A 137 -1.65 0.75 -13.19
N GLY A 138 -0.94 1.62 -12.48
CA GLY A 138 -0.51 2.93 -12.95
C GLY A 138 0.08 3.73 -11.81
N VAL A 139 0.20 5.04 -12.02
CA VAL A 139 0.86 5.94 -11.08
C VAL A 139 0.11 7.26 -10.96
N PHE A 140 0.31 7.95 -9.85
CA PHE A 140 -0.02 9.35 -9.69
C PHE A 140 1.24 10.14 -9.38
N ARG A 141 1.36 11.33 -9.99
CA ARG A 141 2.38 12.30 -9.61
C ARG A 141 1.84 13.16 -8.47
N LEU A 142 2.52 13.10 -7.34
CA LEU A 142 2.25 13.92 -6.17
C LEU A 142 3.34 15.01 -6.06
N GLU A 143 3.12 16.02 -5.22
CA GLU A 143 4.12 17.07 -4.97
C GLU A 143 5.43 16.51 -4.41
N GLN A 144 5.34 15.47 -3.58
CA GLN A 144 6.46 14.86 -2.87
C GLN A 144 7.09 13.68 -3.61
N GLY A 145 6.58 13.34 -4.80
CA GLY A 145 7.13 12.25 -5.62
C GLY A 145 6.07 11.46 -6.38
N LEU A 146 6.41 10.21 -6.70
CA LEU A 146 5.53 9.31 -7.44
C LEU A 146 4.82 8.37 -6.47
N MET A 147 3.50 8.23 -6.59
CA MET A 147 2.75 7.17 -5.93
C MET A 147 2.41 6.08 -6.93
N VAL A 148 2.86 4.86 -6.65
CA VAL A 148 2.56 3.69 -7.50
C VAL A 148 1.28 3.02 -7.01
N VAL A 149 0.29 2.85 -7.90
CA VAL A 149 -1.00 2.23 -7.56
C VAL A 149 -0.90 0.73 -7.75
N LEU A 150 -0.95 -0.02 -6.65
CA LEU A 150 -0.87 -1.47 -6.64
C LEU A 150 -2.24 -2.12 -6.89
N LYS A 151 -2.23 -3.33 -7.46
CA LYS A 151 -3.44 -4.17 -7.60
C LYS A 151 -3.32 -5.44 -6.76
N VAL A 152 -4.28 -5.65 -5.87
CA VAL A 152 -4.34 -6.83 -4.99
C VAL A 152 -4.27 -8.12 -5.80
N ASP A 153 -5.05 -8.22 -6.88
CA ASP A 153 -5.06 -9.42 -7.74
C ASP A 153 -3.68 -9.77 -8.31
N ARG A 154 -2.86 -8.77 -8.61
CA ARG A 154 -1.51 -8.99 -9.15
C ARG A 154 -0.50 -9.32 -8.06
N ILE A 155 -0.68 -8.79 -6.85
CA ILE A 155 0.12 -9.18 -5.68
C ILE A 155 -0.16 -10.65 -5.33
N MET A 156 -1.43 -11.05 -5.31
CA MET A 156 -1.85 -12.40 -4.91
C MET A 156 -1.55 -13.46 -5.97
N ALA A 157 -1.27 -13.07 -7.22
CA ALA A 157 -0.82 -13.99 -8.27
C ALA A 157 0.66 -14.42 -8.12
N ILE A 158 1.41 -13.84 -7.19
CA ILE A 158 2.83 -14.17 -6.99
C ILE A 158 2.93 -15.55 -6.32
N GLY A 159 3.50 -16.52 -7.02
CA GLY A 159 3.68 -17.89 -6.54
C GLY A 159 2.63 -18.90 -7.04
N ALA A 160 1.71 -18.48 -7.91
CA ALA A 160 0.83 -19.37 -8.68
C ALA A 160 1.50 -19.91 -9.94
#